data_AF-A0A210PKJ9-F1
#
_entry.id   AF-A0A210PKJ9-F1
#
_cell.length_a   1.000
_cell.length_b   1.000
_cell.length_c   1.000
_cell.angle_alpha   90.00
_cell.angle_beta   90.00
_cell.angle_gamma   90.00
#
_symmetry.space_group_name_H-M   'P 1'
#
loop_
_entity.id
_entity.type
_entity.pdbx_description
1 polymer ?
#
loop_
_entity_poly.entity_id
_entity_poly.type
_entity_poly.pdbx_seq_one_letter_code
_entity_poly.pdbx_strand_id
1 'polypeptide(L)'
;MDVQGTVSVGECGLDTSGRTSWRVLQRQKMIFESQVRIAARRGLPIVIHCRGGMRTSEECLTILGRHLMKTHCVHRHCFTGDLAEHRMWSDAPYLPLERGGVGSPFQVEGVVEAIAEDRAISIRLVAEATTRNARGLYQIE
;
A
#
# COMPACT_ATOMS: atom_id res chain seq x y z
N MET A 1 19.53 10.26 -13.20
CA MET A 1 19.74 11.10 -12.01
C MET A 1 19.21 10.31 -10.83
N ASP A 2 20.12 9.86 -9.96
CA ASP A 2 19.74 9.21 -8.71
C ASP A 2 19.29 10.34 -7.76
N VAL A 3 18.00 10.41 -7.46
CA VAL A 3 17.48 11.46 -6.57
C VAL A 3 17.80 11.01 -5.15
N GLN A 4 18.93 11.50 -4.65
CA GLN A 4 19.44 11.23 -3.31
C GLN A 4 18.31 11.41 -2.28
N GLY A 5 18.05 10.37 -1.48
CA GLY A 5 16.96 10.38 -0.48
C GLY A 5 15.62 9.75 -0.90
N THR A 6 15.49 9.15 -2.09
CA THR A 6 14.27 8.42 -2.46
C THR A 6 14.22 7.04 -1.78
N VAL A 7 13.16 6.78 -0.99
CA VAL A 7 13.00 5.52 -0.24
C VAL A 7 11.98 4.54 -0.84
N SER A 8 11.15 5.00 -1.77
CA SER A 8 10.15 4.16 -2.46
C SER A 8 9.66 4.78 -3.77
N VAL A 9 9.05 3.98 -4.63
CA VAL A 9 8.25 4.45 -5.76
C VAL A 9 6.77 4.47 -5.38
N GLY A 10 6.08 5.59 -5.57
CA GLY A 10 4.65 5.70 -5.30
C GLY A 10 4.27 7.11 -4.84
N GLU A 11 3.02 7.37 -4.50
CA GLU A 11 1.88 6.44 -4.57
C GLU A 11 1.45 6.18 -6.03
N CYS A 12 1.25 4.91 -6.41
CA CYS A 12 0.83 4.50 -7.75
C CYS A 12 -0.13 3.32 -7.76
N GLY A 13 -0.91 3.14 -8.82
CA GLY A 13 -1.83 2.03 -8.95
C GLY A 13 -3.12 2.40 -9.68
N LEU A 14 -4.25 1.79 -9.28
CA LEU A 14 -5.52 1.89 -9.99
C LEU A 14 -6.64 2.41 -9.08
N ASP A 15 -7.41 3.38 -9.57
CA ASP A 15 -8.64 3.86 -8.93
C ASP A 15 -9.82 3.80 -9.90
N THR A 16 -10.74 2.89 -9.61
CA THR A 16 -12.01 2.69 -10.32
C THR A 16 -13.23 2.98 -9.45
N SER A 17 -13.05 3.63 -8.30
CA SER A 17 -14.16 3.93 -7.36
C SER A 17 -15.15 4.99 -7.86
N GLY A 18 -14.79 5.73 -8.91
CA GLY A 18 -15.66 6.70 -9.57
C GLY A 18 -16.13 6.23 -10.95
N ARG A 19 -16.61 7.17 -11.79
CA ARG A 19 -16.90 6.91 -13.20
C ARG A 19 -15.60 6.80 -14.01
N THR A 20 -14.95 5.63 -13.95
CA THR A 20 -13.73 5.35 -14.71
C THR A 20 -14.07 4.73 -16.07
N SER A 21 -13.80 5.46 -17.16
CA SER A 21 -13.98 4.92 -18.52
C SER A 21 -12.89 3.90 -18.87
N TRP A 22 -13.16 3.04 -19.86
CA TRP A 22 -12.16 2.07 -20.35
C TRP A 22 -10.84 2.75 -20.76
N ARG A 23 -10.91 3.90 -21.45
CA ARG A 23 -9.71 4.66 -21.87
C ARG A 23 -8.90 5.15 -20.68
N VAL A 24 -9.57 5.61 -19.62
CA VAL A 24 -8.91 6.05 -18.38
C VAL A 24 -8.26 4.87 -17.68
N LEU A 25 -8.97 3.73 -17.55
CA LEU A 25 -8.42 2.53 -16.94
C LEU A 25 -7.17 2.03 -17.69
N GLN A 26 -7.20 1.96 -19.03
CA GLN A 26 -6.02 1.54 -19.80
C GLN A 26 -4.84 2.49 -19.59
N ARG A 27 -5.10 3.80 -19.52
CA ARG A 27 -4.05 4.80 -19.24
C ARG A 27 -3.47 4.63 -17.83
N GLN A 28 -4.31 4.41 -16.82
CA GLN A 28 -3.85 4.11 -15.46
C GLN A 28 -2.96 2.86 -15.45
N LYS A 29 -3.40 1.77 -16.11
CA LYS A 29 -2.62 0.51 -16.21
C LYS A 29 -1.25 0.72 -16.85
N MET A 30 -1.17 1.43 -17.98
CA MET A 30 0.12 1.70 -18.66
C MET A 30 1.09 2.53 -17.80
N ILE A 31 0.58 3.57 -17.13
CA ILE A 31 1.40 4.42 -16.25
C ILE A 31 1.86 3.62 -15.03
N PHE A 32 0.93 2.90 -14.40
CA PHE A 32 1.23 2.06 -13.25
C PHE A 32 2.28 1.00 -13.58
N GLU A 33 2.14 0.28 -14.70
CA GLU A 33 3.13 -0.71 -15.15
C GLU A 33 4.52 -0.10 -15.37
N SER A 34 4.58 1.13 -15.91
CA SER A 34 5.84 1.86 -16.06
C SER A 34 6.48 2.19 -14.70
N GLN A 35 5.68 2.58 -13.70
CA GLN A 35 6.17 2.85 -12.34
C GLN A 35 6.62 1.56 -11.63
N VAL A 36 5.91 0.44 -11.81
CA VAL A 36 6.32 -0.88 -11.30
C VAL A 36 7.67 -1.29 -11.88
N ARG A 37 7.89 -1.10 -13.18
CA ARG A 37 9.20 -1.34 -13.82
C ARG A 37 10.31 -0.45 -13.27
N ILE A 38 10.01 0.78 -12.84
CA ILE A 38 10.99 1.64 -12.18
C ILE A 38 11.36 1.08 -10.80
N ALA A 39 10.36 0.67 -10.01
CA ALA A 39 10.60 0.05 -8.70
C ALA A 39 11.44 -1.23 -8.83
N ALA A 40 11.09 -2.10 -9.78
CA ALA A 40 11.84 -3.33 -10.08
C ALA A 40 13.30 -3.04 -10.43
N ARG A 41 13.55 -2.14 -11.39
CA ARG A 41 14.91 -1.81 -11.85
C ARG A 41 15.78 -1.17 -10.78
N ARG A 42 15.19 -0.41 -9.85
CA ARG A 42 15.93 0.26 -8.77
C ARG A 42 16.01 -0.56 -7.48
N GLY A 43 15.31 -1.69 -7.40
CA GLY A 43 15.19 -2.47 -6.16
C GLY A 43 14.50 -1.71 -5.02
N LEU A 44 13.75 -0.64 -5.33
CA LEU A 44 13.10 0.19 -4.32
C LEU A 44 11.73 -0.38 -3.96
N PRO A 45 11.30 -0.31 -2.68
CA PRO A 45 9.93 -0.58 -2.27
C PRO A 45 8.92 0.22 -3.10
N ILE A 46 7.69 -0.30 -3.20
CA ILE A 46 6.60 0.35 -3.95
C ILE A 46 5.36 0.57 -3.08
N VAL A 47 4.78 1.76 -3.15
CA VAL A 47 3.54 2.14 -2.44
C VAL A 47 2.37 2.10 -3.41
N ILE A 48 1.41 1.22 -3.14
CA ILE A 48 0.30 0.89 -4.04
C ILE A 48 -1.02 1.51 -3.58
N HIS A 49 -1.63 2.32 -4.43
CA HIS A 49 -3.04 2.69 -4.40
C HIS A 49 -3.87 1.67 -5.18
N CYS A 50 -4.91 1.13 -4.57
CA CYS A 50 -5.92 0.35 -5.26
C CYS A 50 -7.27 0.70 -4.66
N ARG A 51 -8.23 1.11 -5.49
CA ARG A 51 -9.56 1.46 -5.02
C ARG A 51 -10.58 1.11 -6.09
N GLY A 52 -11.67 0.44 -5.71
CA GLY A 52 -12.67 -0.08 -6.64
C GLY A 52 -12.88 -1.60 -6.57
N GLY A 53 -12.59 -2.20 -5.41
CA GLY A 53 -12.91 -3.58 -5.07
C GLY A 53 -12.07 -4.64 -5.79
N MET A 54 -12.53 -5.90 -5.69
CA MET A 54 -11.78 -7.11 -6.09
C MET A 54 -11.19 -7.03 -7.50
N ARG A 55 -11.97 -6.61 -8.50
CA ARG A 55 -11.50 -6.53 -9.90
C ARG A 55 -10.32 -5.58 -10.07
N THR A 56 -10.31 -4.47 -9.33
CA THR A 56 -9.21 -3.51 -9.36
C THR A 56 -7.96 -4.10 -8.69
N SER A 57 -8.15 -4.86 -7.62
CA SER A 57 -7.07 -5.57 -6.93
C SER A 57 -6.46 -6.69 -7.79
N GLU A 58 -7.26 -7.47 -8.51
CA GLU A 58 -6.76 -8.48 -9.48
C GLU A 58 -5.89 -7.84 -10.57
N GLU A 59 -6.33 -6.70 -11.12
CA GLU A 59 -5.57 -5.97 -12.13
C GLU A 59 -4.26 -5.42 -11.57
N CYS A 60 -4.27 -4.90 -10.34
CA CYS A 60 -3.05 -4.44 -9.67
C CYS A 60 -2.06 -5.60 -9.46
N LEU A 61 -2.53 -6.70 -8.86
CA LEU A 61 -1.71 -7.89 -8.59
C LEU A 61 -1.15 -8.50 -9.88
N THR A 62 -1.95 -8.52 -10.95
CA THR A 62 -1.51 -9.00 -12.27
C THR A 62 -0.35 -8.16 -12.81
N ILE A 63 -0.44 -6.82 -12.72
CA ILE A 63 0.65 -5.94 -13.17
C ILE A 63 1.90 -6.11 -12.29
N LEU A 64 1.74 -6.19 -10.97
CA LEU A 64 2.85 -6.41 -10.05
C LEU A 64 3.57 -7.74 -10.32
N GLY A 65 2.81 -8.83 -10.46
CA GLY A 65 3.34 -10.18 -10.67
C GLY A 65 4.09 -10.38 -12.00
N ARG A 66 3.93 -9.48 -12.97
CA ARG A 66 4.69 -9.51 -14.24
C ARG A 66 6.12 -8.97 -14.11
N HIS A 67 6.36 -8.08 -13.14
CA HIS A 67 7.60 -7.29 -13.10
C HIS A 67 8.33 -7.36 -11.77
N LEU A 68 7.65 -7.69 -10.66
CA LEU A 68 8.26 -7.78 -9.34
C LEU A 68 8.59 -9.22 -8.96
N MET A 69 9.69 -9.37 -8.23
CA MET A 69 10.02 -10.63 -7.56
C MET A 69 9.07 -10.86 -6.37
N LYS A 70 8.86 -12.12 -5.97
CA LYS A 70 8.07 -12.44 -4.78
C LYS A 70 8.61 -11.82 -3.48
N THR A 71 9.90 -11.49 -3.45
CA THR A 71 10.58 -10.87 -2.30
C THR A 71 10.55 -9.33 -2.34
N HIS A 72 9.92 -8.73 -3.35
CA HIS A 72 9.89 -7.27 -3.50
C HIS A 72 8.98 -6.65 -2.43
N CYS A 73 9.45 -5.61 -1.75
CA CYS A 73 8.67 -4.95 -0.70
C CYS A 73 7.52 -4.11 -1.30
N VAL A 74 6.29 -4.42 -0.91
CA VAL A 74 5.08 -3.72 -1.34
C VAL A 74 4.35 -3.18 -0.12
N HIS A 75 4.09 -1.87 -0.10
CA HIS A 75 3.19 -1.24 0.87
C HIS A 75 1.85 -0.95 0.21
N ARG A 76 0.79 -1.59 0.69
CA ARG A 76 -0.56 -1.35 0.21
C ARG A 76 -1.22 -0.20 1.00
N HIS A 77 -1.26 1.00 0.41
CA HIS A 77 -1.77 2.20 1.06
C HIS A 77 -3.30 2.18 1.22
N CYS A 78 -3.80 2.61 2.39
CA CYS A 78 -5.22 2.86 2.66
C CYS A 78 -6.11 1.70 2.20
N PHE A 79 -5.75 0.46 2.58
CA PHE A 79 -6.59 -0.68 2.29
C PHE A 79 -7.90 -0.57 3.07
N THR A 80 -9.00 -0.84 2.39
CA THR A 80 -10.35 -0.84 2.98
C THR A 80 -11.14 -2.05 2.47
N GLY A 81 -10.42 -3.10 2.04
CA GLY A 81 -11.00 -4.33 1.53
C GLY A 81 -11.50 -5.22 2.66
N ASP A 82 -12.27 -6.24 2.29
CA ASP A 82 -12.73 -7.27 3.22
C ASP A 82 -11.67 -8.38 3.40
N LEU A 83 -12.02 -9.41 4.16
CA LEU A 83 -11.13 -10.56 4.39
C LEU A 83 -10.80 -11.35 3.11
N ALA A 84 -11.67 -11.35 2.10
CA ALA A 84 -11.44 -12.06 0.85
C ALA A 84 -10.41 -11.30 -0.01
N GLU A 85 -10.59 -10.00 -0.18
CA GLU A 85 -9.61 -9.13 -0.83
C GLU A 85 -8.29 -9.14 -0.05
N HIS A 86 -8.35 -9.12 1.28
CA HIS A 86 -7.19 -9.29 2.15
C HIS A 86 -6.43 -10.55 1.74
N ARG A 87 -7.02 -11.75 1.80
CA ARG A 87 -6.33 -13.01 1.44
C ARG A 87 -5.63 -12.99 0.06
N MET A 88 -6.09 -12.19 -0.89
CA MET A 88 -5.39 -12.00 -2.18
C MET A 88 -4.10 -11.17 -2.07
N TRP A 89 -4.10 -10.18 -1.19
CA TRP A 89 -2.93 -9.36 -0.83
C TRP A 89 -2.05 -10.00 0.26
N SER A 90 -2.64 -10.87 1.09
CA SER A 90 -2.20 -11.11 2.47
C SER A 90 -1.45 -12.39 2.73
N ASP A 91 -0.33 -12.49 2.05
CA ASP A 91 0.89 -12.88 2.75
C ASP A 91 1.33 -11.82 3.83
N ALA A 92 0.42 -10.99 4.42
CA ALA A 92 0.57 -10.16 5.65
C ALA A 92 -0.79 -9.51 6.13
N PRO A 93 -1.06 -9.30 7.45
CA PRO A 93 -2.39 -8.97 8.03
C PRO A 93 -2.83 -7.46 8.09
N TYR A 94 -4.15 -7.16 8.24
CA TYR A 94 -4.81 -5.81 8.17
C TYR A 94 -5.90 -5.49 9.25
N LEU A 95 -6.40 -4.22 9.29
CA LEU A 95 -7.48 -3.63 10.14
C LEU A 95 -8.33 -2.54 9.42
N PRO A 96 -9.66 -2.36 9.64
CA PRO A 96 -10.47 -1.35 8.96
C PRO A 96 -10.43 0.04 9.63
N LEU A 97 -10.76 1.10 8.89
CA LEU A 97 -11.08 2.43 9.44
C LEU A 97 -12.31 3.04 8.77
N GLU A 98 -13.17 3.66 9.58
CA GLU A 98 -14.27 4.50 9.12
C GLU A 98 -13.76 5.78 8.42
N ARG A 99 -14.53 6.26 7.45
CA ARG A 99 -14.19 7.48 6.69
C ARG A 99 -14.84 8.71 7.31
N GLY A 100 -14.03 9.66 7.76
CA GLY A 100 -14.48 11.02 8.12
C GLY A 100 -13.35 11.87 8.70
N GLY A 101 -13.29 13.16 8.33
CA GLY A 101 -12.30 14.14 8.84
C GLY A 101 -11.11 14.42 7.91
N VAL A 102 -10.37 15.50 8.20
CA VAL A 102 -9.08 15.80 7.55
C VAL A 102 -8.01 15.00 8.28
N GLY A 103 -7.38 14.05 7.58
CA GLY A 103 -6.27 13.28 8.12
C GLY A 103 -5.02 14.15 8.28
N SER A 104 -4.36 14.04 9.44
CA SER A 104 -3.12 14.73 9.79
C SER A 104 -2.08 13.73 10.25
N PRO A 105 -0.78 13.92 9.91
CA PRO A 105 0.29 13.08 10.45
C PRO A 105 0.36 13.11 11.99
N PHE A 106 -0.19 14.14 12.64
CA PHE A 106 -0.26 14.24 14.10
C PHE A 106 -1.38 13.39 14.74
N GLN A 107 -2.23 12.73 13.93
CA GLN A 107 -3.31 11.87 14.42
C GLN A 107 -2.93 10.39 14.45
N VAL A 108 -1.66 10.05 14.15
CA VAL A 108 -1.19 8.66 14.11
C VAL A 108 -1.30 7.96 15.47
N GLU A 109 -1.21 8.71 16.59
CA GLU A 109 -1.38 8.15 17.93
C GLU A 109 -2.75 7.47 18.11
N GLY A 110 -3.82 8.12 17.65
CA GLY A 110 -5.18 7.53 17.70
C GLY A 110 -5.32 6.26 16.87
N VAL A 111 -4.54 6.11 15.80
CA VAL A 111 -4.48 4.86 15.02
C VAL A 111 -3.77 3.76 15.81
N VAL A 112 -2.65 4.09 16.46
CA VAL A 112 -1.92 3.12 17.31
C VAL A 112 -2.79 2.64 18.46
N GLU A 113 -3.53 3.54 19.10
CA GLU A 113 -4.48 3.22 20.17
C GLU A 113 -5.59 2.28 19.68
N ALA A 114 -6.23 2.60 18.55
CA ALA A 114 -7.27 1.75 17.98
C ALA A 114 -6.75 0.35 17.62
N ILE A 115 -5.53 0.24 17.07
CA ILE A 115 -4.90 -1.05 16.78
C ILE A 115 -4.61 -1.81 18.09
N ALA A 116 -4.09 -1.13 19.11
CA ALA A 116 -3.77 -1.73 20.40
C ALA A 116 -5.02 -2.31 21.09
N GLU A 117 -6.13 -1.57 21.04
CA GLU A 117 -7.42 -2.01 21.54
C GLU A 117 -7.95 -3.24 20.79
N ASP A 118 -8.04 -3.18 19.46
CA ASP A 118 -8.52 -4.31 18.64
C ASP A 118 -7.71 -5.59 18.88
N ARG A 119 -6.38 -5.44 18.97
CA ARG A 119 -5.45 -6.56 19.12
C ARG A 119 -5.24 -7.00 20.57
N ALA A 120 -5.83 -6.30 21.54
CA ALA A 120 -5.62 -6.51 22.98
C ALA A 120 -4.13 -6.56 23.39
N ILE A 121 -3.32 -5.64 22.86
CA ILE A 121 -1.88 -5.50 23.15
C ILE A 121 -1.54 -4.06 23.55
N SER A 122 -0.36 -3.83 24.13
CA SER A 122 0.04 -2.48 24.54
C SER A 122 0.29 -1.54 23.35
N ILE A 123 -0.06 -0.26 23.51
CA ILE A 123 0.27 0.84 22.59
C ILE A 123 1.76 0.83 22.24
N ARG A 124 2.61 0.64 23.26
CA ARG A 124 4.06 0.55 23.09
C ARG A 124 4.47 -0.55 22.11
N LEU A 125 3.89 -1.75 22.23
CA LEU A 125 4.21 -2.87 21.35
C LEU A 125 3.75 -2.61 19.91
N VAL A 126 2.60 -1.98 19.71
CA VAL A 126 2.13 -1.56 18.37
C VAL A 126 3.06 -0.52 17.76
N ALA A 127 3.45 0.51 18.53
CA ALA A 127 4.36 1.54 18.08
C ALA A 127 5.74 0.95 17.71
N GLU A 128 6.33 0.15 18.60
CA GLU A 128 7.62 -0.50 18.35
C GLU A 128 7.57 -1.42 17.12
N ALA A 129 6.51 -2.22 16.96
CA ALA A 129 6.35 -3.11 15.82
C ALA A 129 6.17 -2.36 14.50
N THR A 130 5.29 -1.36 14.46
CA THR A 130 5.02 -0.59 13.24
C THR A 130 6.21 0.28 12.84
N THR A 131 6.92 0.89 13.79
CA THR A 131 8.18 1.61 13.53
C THR A 131 9.25 0.66 12.97
N ARG A 132 9.44 -0.52 13.58
CA ARG A 132 10.41 -1.51 13.09
C ARG A 132 10.07 -1.97 11.67
N ASN A 133 8.78 -2.21 11.39
CA ASN A 133 8.32 -2.64 10.07
C ASN A 133 8.54 -1.54 9.03
N ALA A 134 8.22 -0.29 9.33
CA ALA A 134 8.45 0.84 8.43
C ALA A 134 9.94 1.04 8.12
N ARG A 135 10.79 1.00 9.15
CA ARG A 135 12.26 1.06 9.00
C ARG A 135 12.80 -0.07 8.12
N GLY A 136 12.35 -1.30 8.37
CA GLY A 136 12.74 -2.46 7.57
C GLY A 136 12.27 -2.37 6.11
N LEU A 137 11.02 -1.96 5.89
CA LEU A 137 10.42 -1.87 4.56
C LEU A 137 11.07 -0.77 3.71
N TYR A 138 11.24 0.43 4.27
CA TYR A 138 11.78 1.58 3.55
C TYR A 138 13.29 1.73 3.65
N GLN A 139 13.96 0.87 4.44
CA GLN A 139 15.39 0.91 4.67
C GLN A 139 15.86 2.27 5.23
N ILE A 140 15.12 2.77 6.24
CA ILE A 140 15.37 4.05 6.92
C ILE A 140 15.75 3.82 8.39
N GLU A 141 16.55 4.72 8.96
CA GLU A 141 17.11 4.64 10.33
C GLU A 141 16.13 4.98 11.46
#